data_AF-A0A2W5S752-F1
#
_entry.id   AF-A0A2W5S752-F1
#
_cell.length_a   1.000
_cell.length_b   1.000
_cell.length_c   1.000
_cell.angle_alpha   90.00
_cell.angle_beta   90.00
_cell.angle_gamma   90.00
#
_symmetry.space_group_name_H-M   'P 1'
#
loop_
_entity.id
_entity.type
_entity.pdbx_description
1 polymer ?
#
loop_
_entity_poly.entity_id
_entity_poly.type
_entity_poly.pdbx_seq_one_letter_code
_entity_poly.pdbx_strand_id
1 'polypeptide(L)'
;MTDTPLPRIAVVIPCYNSEAWIARTINSVLDQSYADRLVIVVDDGSRDASADRVRAFLLVGAAKVAAETGADIVLSDMHIVDAEGRRQARSVYSGSITPETFFEGWLNGLYFNPSSILWRIDFVQRIGGWDESLARAQDLDITLRAMFERPRVMKNDQGVAVYARINPASVSRSDSPRATESRMKVTLGLLAQAKGTAFEQYSPLLLAKLYTITRTAFQTGQTALGRRGVSELKNYGFQGNPGSRFHRLLSRLIGLEAKVKLWGN
;
A
#
# COMPACT_ATOMS: atom_id res chain seq x y z
N MET A 1 11.87 26.48 -26.13
CA MET A 1 11.33 25.69 -25.00
C MET A 1 11.75 26.42 -23.75
N THR A 2 10.80 26.93 -22.97
CA THR A 2 11.08 27.73 -21.78
C THR A 2 11.67 26.85 -20.70
N ASP A 3 12.89 27.17 -20.29
CA ASP A 3 13.69 26.52 -19.25
C ASP A 3 13.14 26.87 -17.85
N THR A 4 11.82 26.73 -17.68
CA THR A 4 11.17 27.00 -16.40
C THR A 4 11.54 25.86 -15.45
N PRO A 5 12.22 26.14 -14.33
CA PRO A 5 12.59 25.10 -13.38
C PRO A 5 11.33 24.38 -12.92
N LEU A 6 11.37 23.05 -12.94
CA LEU A 6 10.25 22.23 -12.49
C LEU A 6 9.96 22.56 -11.01
N PRO A 7 8.67 22.65 -10.64
CA PRO A 7 8.30 22.89 -9.25
C PRO A 7 8.93 21.84 -8.33
N ARG A 8 9.28 22.25 -7.10
CA ARG A 8 9.95 21.35 -6.13
C ARG A 8 9.14 20.11 -5.75
N ILE A 9 7.85 20.09 -6.06
CA ILE A 9 6.93 19.04 -5.63
C ILE A 9 6.02 18.68 -6.78
N ALA A 10 5.85 17.39 -7.01
CA ALA A 10 4.82 16.87 -7.89
C ALA A 10 3.83 16.03 -7.08
N VAL A 11 2.53 16.27 -7.23
CA VAL A 11 1.50 15.40 -6.69
C VAL A 11 0.79 14.67 -7.81
N VAL A 12 0.99 13.36 -7.85
CA VAL A 12 0.41 12.48 -8.85
C VAL A 12 -0.92 11.93 -8.33
N ILE A 13 -2.00 12.16 -9.07
CA ILE A 13 -3.36 11.74 -8.74
C ILE A 13 -3.80 10.71 -9.79
N PRO A 14 -3.74 9.40 -9.50
CA PRO A 14 -4.35 8.41 -10.37
C PRO A 14 -5.87 8.57 -10.34
N CYS A 15 -6.49 8.57 -11.53
CA CYS A 15 -7.91 8.79 -11.74
C CYS A 15 -8.49 7.70 -12.63
N TYR A 16 -9.59 7.09 -12.19
CA TYR A 16 -10.39 6.18 -13.01
C TYR A 16 -11.84 6.23 -12.52
N ASN A 17 -12.77 6.53 -13.41
CA ASN A 17 -14.21 6.64 -13.11
C ASN A 17 -14.52 7.39 -11.81
N SER A 18 -13.96 8.59 -11.67
CA SER A 18 -13.97 9.43 -10.47
C SER A 18 -14.68 10.77 -10.71
N GLU A 19 -15.64 10.87 -11.63
CA GLU A 19 -16.29 12.13 -12.02
C GLU A 19 -16.87 12.90 -10.82
N ALA A 20 -17.40 12.18 -9.83
CA ALA A 20 -18.02 12.75 -8.64
C ALA A 20 -17.01 13.36 -7.65
N TRP A 21 -15.72 13.02 -7.77
CA TRP A 21 -14.73 13.29 -6.73
C TRP A 21 -13.51 14.05 -7.24
N ILE A 22 -13.14 13.87 -8.50
CA ILE A 22 -11.85 14.32 -9.03
C ILE A 22 -11.66 15.84 -8.88
N ALA A 23 -12.70 16.64 -9.14
CA ALA A 23 -12.65 18.09 -8.95
C ALA A 23 -12.41 18.48 -7.47
N ARG A 24 -13.08 17.80 -6.53
CA ARG A 24 -12.89 18.05 -5.10
C ARG A 24 -11.48 17.66 -4.65
N THR A 25 -10.97 16.53 -5.14
CA THR A 25 -9.60 16.09 -4.89
C THR A 25 -8.63 17.17 -5.37
N ILE A 26 -8.75 17.60 -6.63
CA ILE A 26 -7.92 18.66 -7.25
C ILE A 26 -8.03 20.02 -6.51
N ASN A 27 -9.18 20.35 -5.94
CA ASN A 27 -9.31 21.58 -5.15
C ASN A 27 -8.66 21.46 -3.77
N SER A 28 -8.72 20.30 -3.11
CA SER A 28 -8.15 20.13 -1.76
C SER A 28 -6.61 20.23 -1.72
N VAL A 29 -5.95 19.48 -2.60
CA VAL A 29 -5.46 20.07 -3.83
C VAL A 29 -4.75 21.45 -3.77
N LEU A 30 -5.24 22.28 -4.68
CA LEU A 30 -4.96 23.69 -4.88
C LEU A 30 -5.00 24.58 -3.64
N ASP A 31 -5.98 24.38 -2.76
CA ASP A 31 -6.27 25.27 -1.63
C ASP A 31 -5.20 25.25 -0.52
N GLN A 32 -4.14 24.44 -0.65
CA GLN A 32 -3.01 24.47 0.27
C GLN A 32 -2.15 25.75 0.12
N SER A 33 -1.32 26.06 1.12
CA SER A 33 -0.60 27.34 1.22
C SER A 33 0.73 27.46 0.47
N TYR A 34 1.37 26.38 0.00
CA TYR A 34 2.72 26.42 -0.59
C TYR A 34 2.76 26.59 -2.12
N ALA A 35 3.02 27.75 -2.71
CA ALA A 35 2.72 27.98 -4.15
C ALA A 35 3.54 27.21 -5.23
N ASP A 36 4.75 26.70 -4.95
CA ASP A 36 5.66 26.14 -5.97
C ASP A 36 5.49 24.61 -6.19
N ARG A 37 4.49 24.23 -6.99
CA ARG A 37 3.98 22.86 -7.06
C ARG A 37 3.56 22.42 -8.45
N LEU A 38 3.64 21.12 -8.71
CA LEU A 38 3.15 20.42 -9.88
C LEU A 38 2.08 19.39 -9.46
N VAL A 39 1.02 19.19 -10.25
CA VAL A 39 0.05 18.10 -10.09
C VAL A 39 -0.11 17.43 -11.43
N ILE A 40 -0.17 16.11 -11.36
CA ILE A 40 -0.26 15.28 -12.54
C ILE A 40 -1.44 14.38 -12.28
N VAL A 41 -2.52 14.60 -13.00
CA VAL A 41 -3.64 13.66 -12.98
C VAL A 41 -3.40 12.66 -14.09
N VAL A 42 -3.39 11.38 -13.74
CA VAL A 42 -3.24 10.28 -14.69
C VAL A 42 -4.59 9.59 -14.79
N ASP A 43 -5.31 9.84 -15.87
CA ASP A 43 -6.57 9.15 -16.16
C ASP A 43 -6.29 7.79 -16.80
N ASP A 44 -6.73 6.72 -16.15
CA ASP A 44 -6.51 5.33 -16.56
C ASP A 44 -7.65 4.80 -17.46
N GLY A 45 -8.10 5.63 -18.41
CA GLY A 45 -9.14 5.26 -19.37
C GLY A 45 -10.55 5.28 -18.79
N SER A 46 -10.89 6.35 -18.06
CA SER A 46 -12.24 6.56 -17.53
C SER A 46 -13.29 6.54 -18.65
N ARG A 47 -14.49 6.03 -18.32
CA ARG A 47 -15.65 5.99 -19.21
C ARG A 47 -16.75 6.98 -18.80
N ASP A 48 -16.57 7.65 -17.67
CA ASP A 48 -17.43 8.71 -17.16
C ASP A 48 -16.82 10.09 -17.49
N ALA A 49 -17.39 11.17 -16.94
CA ALA A 49 -16.91 12.52 -17.20
C ALA A 49 -15.61 12.89 -16.45
N SER A 50 -14.82 11.92 -15.96
CA SER A 50 -13.57 12.20 -15.21
C SER A 50 -12.58 13.00 -16.04
N ALA A 51 -12.28 12.55 -17.26
CA ALA A 51 -11.30 13.19 -18.15
C ALA A 51 -11.67 14.65 -18.44
N ASP A 52 -12.96 14.93 -18.63
CA ASP A 52 -13.47 16.29 -18.87
C ASP A 52 -13.27 17.21 -17.66
N ARG A 53 -13.28 16.66 -16.44
CA ARG A 53 -13.17 17.40 -15.17
C ARG A 53 -11.71 17.68 -14.74
N VAL A 54 -10.72 17.11 -15.44
CA VAL A 54 -9.30 17.14 -15.05
C VAL A 54 -8.51 18.36 -15.55
N ARG A 55 -9.08 19.18 -16.45
CA ARG A 55 -8.41 20.42 -16.93
C ARG A 55 -8.38 21.52 -15.85
N ALA A 56 -7.47 21.46 -14.87
CA ALA A 56 -6.95 22.58 -14.08
C ALA A 56 -6.16 22.18 -12.81
N PHE A 57 -4.88 22.57 -12.73
CA PHE A 57 -4.10 23.05 -11.54
C PHE A 57 -3.89 22.19 -10.23
N LEU A 58 -2.96 22.61 -9.32
CA LEU A 58 -1.98 21.78 -8.53
C LEU A 58 -1.77 22.03 -6.96
N LEU A 59 -1.12 21.14 -6.13
CA LEU A 59 -1.10 20.98 -4.58
C LEU A 59 0.17 21.35 -3.67
N VAL A 60 0.11 21.61 -2.31
CA VAL A 60 0.95 21.00 -1.17
C VAL A 60 1.04 21.71 0.25
N GLY A 61 1.26 20.91 1.34
CA GLY A 61 1.98 21.21 2.63
C GLY A 61 3.17 20.28 3.11
N ALA A 62 3.25 18.97 2.76
CA ALA A 62 4.29 18.01 3.23
C ALA A 62 5.75 18.27 2.75
N ALA A 63 5.92 19.13 1.74
CA ALA A 63 7.21 19.38 1.12
C ALA A 63 8.16 20.26 1.93
N LYS A 64 7.61 21.09 2.82
CA LYS A 64 8.43 21.90 3.72
C LYS A 64 9.33 21.01 4.59
N VAL A 65 8.74 19.95 5.16
CA VAL A 65 9.47 18.96 5.97
C VAL A 65 10.56 18.27 5.16
N ALA A 66 10.27 17.84 3.92
CA ALA A 66 11.26 17.20 3.06
C ALA A 66 12.46 18.13 2.78
N ALA A 67 12.21 19.40 2.47
CA ALA A 67 13.25 20.38 2.18
C ALA A 67 14.13 20.71 3.40
N GLU A 68 13.53 20.84 4.59
CA GLU A 68 14.25 21.20 5.82
C GLU A 68 15.04 20.02 6.40
N THR A 69 14.59 18.79 6.17
CA THR A 69 15.18 17.60 6.79
C THR A 69 16.02 16.77 5.83
N GLY A 70 15.86 16.92 4.51
CA GLY A 70 16.47 16.01 3.54
C GLY A 70 15.92 14.59 3.61
N ALA A 71 14.64 14.44 3.98
CA ALA A 71 13.96 13.15 4.06
C ALA A 71 13.85 12.46 2.69
N ASP A 72 13.94 11.13 2.69
CA ASP A 72 13.57 10.30 1.54
C ASP A 72 12.06 10.09 1.47
N ILE A 73 11.43 9.97 2.63
CA ILE A 73 10.00 9.71 2.80
C ILE A 73 9.47 10.62 3.90
N VAL A 74 8.37 11.32 3.64
CA VAL A 74 7.63 12.10 4.65
C VAL A 74 6.23 11.53 4.81
N LEU A 75 5.85 11.18 6.04
CA LEU A 75 4.57 10.61 6.40
C LEU A 75 3.69 11.68 7.05
N SER A 76 2.44 11.82 6.61
CA SER A 76 1.47 12.72 7.23
C SER A 76 0.39 11.94 7.97
N ASP A 77 -0.18 12.56 9.01
CA ASP A 77 -1.41 12.04 9.63
C ASP A 77 -2.55 11.99 8.59
N MET A 78 -3.56 11.15 8.81
CA MET A 78 -4.65 10.95 7.84
C MET A 78 -6.03 11.05 8.47
N HIS A 79 -6.97 11.67 7.76
CA HIS A 79 -8.40 11.56 8.01
C HIS A 79 -9.04 10.65 6.97
N ILE A 80 -9.67 9.56 7.43
CA ILE A 80 -10.49 8.71 6.56
C ILE A 80 -11.90 9.31 6.54
N VAL A 81 -12.41 9.59 5.35
CA VAL A 81 -13.78 10.06 5.12
C VAL A 81 -14.60 8.91 4.56
N ASP A 82 -15.69 8.52 5.22
CA ASP A 82 -16.59 7.49 4.71
C ASP A 82 -17.61 8.03 3.69
N ALA A 83 -18.49 7.16 3.20
CA ALA A 83 -19.49 7.50 2.19
C ALA A 83 -20.52 8.54 2.67
N GLU A 84 -20.73 8.63 3.98
CA GLU A 84 -21.62 9.62 4.61
C GLU A 84 -20.88 10.92 4.97
N GLY A 85 -19.60 11.04 4.62
CA GLY A 85 -18.79 12.24 4.88
C GLY A 85 -18.22 12.32 6.29
N ARG A 86 -18.37 11.28 7.13
CA ARG A 86 -17.85 11.27 8.50
C ARG A 86 -16.34 11.11 8.47
N ARG A 87 -15.65 11.88 9.30
CA ARG A 87 -14.18 11.90 9.42
C ARG A 87 -13.73 11.05 10.59
N GLN A 88 -12.86 10.08 10.34
CA GLN A 88 -12.13 9.34 11.36
C GLN A 88 -10.65 9.75 11.29
N ALA A 89 -10.13 10.31 12.38
CA ALA A 89 -8.71 10.58 12.50
C ALA A 89 -7.90 9.29 12.67
N ARG A 90 -6.80 9.20 11.94
CA ARG A 90 -5.77 8.17 12.02
C ARG A 90 -4.45 8.91 12.23
N SER A 91 -4.08 9.11 13.49
CA SER A 91 -2.74 9.59 13.80
C SER A 91 -1.75 8.46 13.58
N VAL A 92 -0.62 8.78 12.97
CA VAL A 92 0.36 7.77 12.58
C VAL A 92 1.65 8.02 13.34
N TYR A 93 1.95 7.07 14.23
CA TYR A 93 3.10 7.03 15.13
C TYR A 93 3.31 8.25 16.04
N SER A 94 3.71 7.99 17.29
CA SER A 94 4.30 8.99 18.17
C SER A 94 5.82 8.75 18.23
N GLY A 95 6.62 9.71 17.78
CA GLY A 95 8.09 9.66 17.85
C GLY A 95 8.82 9.36 16.54
N SER A 96 10.11 9.03 16.63
CA SER A 96 10.97 8.74 15.47
C SER A 96 10.62 7.42 14.80
N ILE A 97 10.45 7.43 13.49
CA ILE A 97 10.14 6.25 12.69
C ILE A 97 11.44 5.70 12.07
N THR A 98 11.77 4.46 12.41
CA THR A 98 12.88 3.71 11.77
C THR A 98 12.34 2.79 10.68
N PRO A 99 13.16 2.39 9.68
CA PRO A 99 12.76 1.42 8.67
C PRO A 99 12.18 0.13 9.27
N GLU A 100 12.80 -0.37 10.34
CA GLU A 100 12.38 -1.57 11.06
C GLU A 100 10.99 -1.41 11.70
N THR A 101 10.79 -0.34 12.48
CA THR A 101 9.50 -0.06 13.11
C THR A 101 8.40 0.20 12.08
N PHE A 102 8.73 0.84 10.97
CA PHE A 102 7.80 1.08 9.87
C PHE A 102 7.37 -0.25 9.23
N PHE A 103 8.35 -1.09 8.91
CA PHE A 103 8.13 -2.39 8.28
C PHE A 103 7.25 -3.30 9.15
N GLU A 104 7.58 -3.41 10.44
CA GLU A 104 6.81 -4.20 11.41
C GLU A 104 5.38 -3.68 11.54
N GLY A 105 5.21 -2.37 11.74
CA GLY A 105 3.89 -1.80 11.92
C GLY A 105 2.98 -2.00 10.72
N TRP A 106 3.50 -1.84 9.49
CA TRP A 106 2.73 -2.10 8.28
C TRP A 106 2.25 -3.54 8.19
N LEU A 107 3.11 -4.51 8.55
CA LEU A 107 2.73 -5.92 8.59
C LEU A 107 1.67 -6.21 9.66
N ASN A 108 1.67 -5.44 10.75
CA ASN A 108 0.70 -5.51 11.85
C ASN A 108 -0.55 -4.64 11.65
N GLY A 109 -0.75 -4.06 10.46
CA GLY A 109 -1.97 -3.35 10.09
C GLY A 109 -1.93 -1.83 10.24
N LEU A 110 -0.76 -1.25 10.54
CA LEU A 110 -0.52 0.19 10.41
C LEU A 110 -0.35 0.54 8.92
N TYR A 111 -1.47 0.80 8.26
CA TYR A 111 -1.50 1.17 6.86
C TYR A 111 -1.38 2.68 6.67
N PHE A 112 -0.49 3.10 5.77
CA PHE A 112 -0.43 4.47 5.27
C PHE A 112 -0.94 4.49 3.85
N ASN A 113 -1.88 5.40 3.56
CA ASN A 113 -2.36 5.56 2.21
C ASN A 113 -1.29 6.26 1.34
N PRO A 114 -1.17 5.98 0.05
CA PRO A 114 -0.25 6.72 -0.82
C PRO A 114 -0.40 8.25 -0.74
N SER A 115 -1.61 8.78 -0.52
CA SER A 115 -1.83 10.22 -0.36
C SER A 115 -1.26 10.82 0.92
N SER A 116 -0.92 9.98 1.91
CA SER A 116 -0.26 10.39 3.15
C SER A 116 1.26 10.25 3.12
N ILE A 117 1.85 9.85 1.97
CA ILE A 117 3.29 9.66 1.82
C ILE A 117 3.81 10.59 0.72
N LEU A 118 4.74 11.48 1.08
CA LEU A 118 5.55 12.22 0.12
C LEU A 118 6.88 11.51 -0.07
N TRP A 119 7.31 11.40 -1.32
CA TRP A 119 8.54 10.69 -1.70
C TRP A 119 9.55 11.64 -2.33
N ARG A 120 10.83 11.44 -2.02
CA ARG A 120 11.93 12.02 -2.79
C ARG A 120 12.04 11.30 -4.14
N ILE A 121 11.98 12.04 -5.24
CA ILE A 121 11.89 11.45 -6.58
C ILE A 121 13.11 10.57 -6.93
N ASP A 122 14.32 11.05 -6.65
CA ASP A 122 15.55 10.27 -6.90
C ASP A 122 15.59 8.97 -6.09
N PHE A 123 15.01 8.99 -4.88
CA PHE A 123 14.90 7.80 -4.04
C PHE A 123 13.95 6.78 -4.69
N VAL A 124 12.78 7.21 -5.14
CA VAL A 124 11.80 6.35 -5.84
C VAL A 124 12.40 5.75 -7.10
N GLN A 125 13.12 6.55 -7.89
CA GLN A 125 13.79 6.09 -9.10
C GLN A 125 14.88 5.06 -8.77
N ARG A 126 15.69 5.30 -7.74
CA ARG A 126 16.74 4.38 -7.30
C ARG A 126 16.20 3.02 -6.87
N ILE A 127 15.04 2.99 -6.19
CA ILE A 127 14.43 1.72 -5.78
C ILE A 127 13.67 1.02 -6.92
N GLY A 128 13.51 1.65 -8.08
CA GLY A 128 12.87 1.07 -9.27
C GLY A 128 11.39 1.42 -9.45
N GLY A 129 10.85 2.40 -8.71
CA GLY A 129 9.47 2.86 -8.88
C GLY A 129 8.40 1.83 -8.49
N TRP A 130 7.19 1.99 -9.04
CA TRP A 130 6.05 1.09 -8.84
C TRP A 130 6.13 -0.12 -9.80
N ASP A 131 5.80 -1.32 -9.32
CA ASP A 131 5.67 -2.50 -10.18
C ASP A 131 4.30 -2.50 -10.89
N GLU A 132 4.30 -2.06 -12.14
CA GLU A 132 3.10 -1.97 -13.00
C GLU A 132 2.52 -3.35 -13.38
N SER A 133 3.25 -4.45 -13.15
CA SER A 133 2.73 -5.80 -13.40
C SER A 133 1.75 -6.29 -12.32
N LEU A 134 1.68 -5.59 -11.19
CA LEU A 134 0.80 -5.94 -10.09
C LEU A 134 -0.62 -5.43 -10.34
N ALA A 135 -1.60 -6.30 -10.14
CA ALA A 135 -3.02 -5.95 -10.16
C ALA A 135 -3.53 -5.44 -8.79
N ARG A 136 -2.78 -5.70 -7.71
CA ARG A 136 -3.08 -5.28 -6.32
C ARG A 136 -1.79 -5.30 -5.49
N ALA A 137 -1.77 -4.49 -4.43
CA ALA A 137 -0.69 -4.41 -3.44
C ALA A 137 0.58 -3.67 -3.90
N GLN A 138 0.44 -2.76 -4.88
CA GLN A 138 1.51 -1.88 -5.34
C GLN A 138 2.02 -0.96 -4.22
N ASP A 139 1.10 -0.45 -3.40
CA ASP A 139 1.40 0.38 -2.24
C ASP A 139 2.17 -0.39 -1.17
N LEU A 140 1.78 -1.63 -0.89
CA LEU A 140 2.52 -2.52 0.01
C LEU A 140 3.92 -2.84 -0.54
N ASP A 141 4.03 -3.16 -1.83
CA ASP A 141 5.30 -3.48 -2.48
C ASP A 141 6.31 -2.35 -2.35
N ILE A 142 6.01 -1.18 -2.94
CA ILE A 142 6.97 -0.09 -3.00
C ILE A 142 7.36 0.40 -1.61
N THR A 143 6.40 0.42 -0.67
CA THR A 143 6.64 0.96 0.67
C THR A 143 7.50 0.02 1.52
N LEU A 144 7.27 -1.30 1.47
CA LEU A 144 8.11 -2.24 2.20
C LEU A 144 9.45 -2.50 1.50
N ARG A 145 9.47 -2.51 0.17
CA ARG A 145 10.70 -2.61 -0.62
C ARG A 145 11.63 -1.42 -0.35
N ALA A 146 11.08 -0.22 -0.22
CA ALA A 146 11.86 0.97 0.13
C ALA A 146 12.63 0.82 1.44
N MET A 147 12.10 0.09 2.43
CA MET A 147 12.75 -0.02 3.75
C MET A 147 14.09 -0.74 3.70
N PHE A 148 14.31 -1.63 2.72
CA PHE A 148 15.60 -2.31 2.53
C PHE A 148 16.74 -1.35 2.19
N GLU A 149 16.43 -0.20 1.59
CA GLU A 149 17.40 0.87 1.27
C GLU A 149 17.63 1.82 2.45
N ARG A 150 17.08 1.51 3.63
CA ARG A 150 17.21 2.25 4.89
C ARG A 150 16.97 3.77 4.72
N PRO A 151 15.81 4.19 4.17
CA PRO A 151 15.52 5.59 3.91
C PRO A 151 15.47 6.41 5.19
N ARG A 152 15.74 7.71 5.06
CA ARG A 152 15.39 8.68 6.10
C ARG A 152 13.89 8.97 6.05
N VAL A 153 13.16 8.41 7.00
CA VAL A 153 11.71 8.59 7.15
C VAL A 153 11.42 9.67 8.19
N MET A 154 10.64 10.68 7.81
CA MET A 154 10.22 11.77 8.69
C MET A 154 8.71 11.81 8.83
N LYS A 155 8.21 12.22 9.99
CA LYS A 155 6.80 12.54 10.19
C LYS A 155 6.58 14.02 9.93
N ASN A 156 5.46 14.33 9.27
CA ASN A 156 4.91 15.66 9.15
C ASN A 156 3.82 15.84 10.21
N ASP A 157 4.12 16.67 11.21
CA ASP A 157 3.15 17.08 12.24
C ASP A 157 2.32 18.31 11.80
N GLN A 158 2.58 18.82 10.59
CA GLN A 158 1.94 20.01 10.04
C GLN A 158 1.02 19.63 8.87
N GLY A 159 -0.25 19.38 9.20
CA GLY A 159 -1.28 19.05 8.21
C GLY A 159 -1.59 17.56 8.14
N VAL A 160 -2.69 17.24 7.46
CA VAL A 160 -3.31 15.91 7.46
C VAL A 160 -3.76 15.56 6.04
N ALA A 161 -3.40 14.38 5.57
CA ALA A 161 -3.90 13.81 4.33
C ALA A 161 -5.38 13.40 4.47
N VAL A 162 -6.19 13.66 3.46
CA VAL A 162 -7.60 13.25 3.46
C VAL A 162 -7.75 12.07 2.51
N TYR A 163 -8.23 10.94 3.03
CA TYR A 163 -8.50 9.73 2.25
C TYR A 163 -9.99 9.41 2.27
N ALA A 164 -10.65 9.63 1.14
CA ALA A 164 -12.07 9.34 0.97
C ALA A 164 -12.27 7.85 0.59
N ARG A 165 -12.84 7.06 1.49
CA ARG A 165 -13.12 5.63 1.28
C ARG A 165 -14.61 5.42 1.01
N ILE A 166 -15.03 5.81 -0.18
CA ILE A 166 -16.47 5.94 -0.52
C ILE A 166 -16.96 4.83 -1.45
N ASN A 167 -16.07 4.13 -2.17
CA ASN A 167 -16.49 3.18 -3.20
C ASN A 167 -16.50 1.70 -2.71
N PRO A 168 -17.64 1.00 -2.76
CA PRO A 168 -17.71 -0.43 -2.43
C PRO A 168 -16.90 -1.32 -3.38
N ALA A 169 -16.64 -0.88 -4.62
CA ALA A 169 -15.87 -1.58 -5.65
C ALA A 169 -14.34 -1.36 -5.58
N SER A 170 -13.81 -1.02 -4.40
CA SER A 170 -12.37 -0.77 -4.24
C SER A 170 -11.51 -1.98 -4.64
N VAL A 171 -10.44 -1.73 -5.41
CA VAL A 171 -9.42 -2.74 -5.79
C VAL A 171 -8.86 -3.46 -4.56
N SER A 172 -8.76 -2.76 -3.43
CA SER A 172 -8.31 -3.33 -2.15
C SER A 172 -9.19 -4.46 -1.61
N ARG A 173 -10.41 -4.65 -2.14
CA ARG A 173 -11.36 -5.73 -1.80
C ARG A 173 -11.40 -6.84 -2.86
N SER A 174 -10.71 -6.68 -3.99
CA SER A 174 -10.72 -7.67 -5.06
C SER A 174 -9.90 -8.90 -4.67
N ASP A 175 -10.55 -10.06 -4.61
CA ASP A 175 -9.90 -11.36 -4.48
C ASP A 175 -9.89 -12.12 -5.81
N SER A 176 -9.80 -11.41 -6.94
CA SER A 176 -9.60 -12.05 -8.26
C SER A 176 -8.28 -12.84 -8.32
N PRO A 177 -8.14 -13.84 -9.22
CA PRO A 177 -6.89 -14.59 -9.38
C PRO A 177 -5.65 -13.71 -9.57
N ARG A 178 -5.75 -12.66 -10.41
CA ARG A 178 -4.67 -11.70 -10.62
C ARG A 178 -4.31 -10.91 -9.34
N ALA A 179 -5.30 -10.53 -8.55
CA ALA A 179 -5.09 -9.84 -7.28
C ALA A 179 -4.43 -10.77 -6.23
N THR A 180 -4.87 -12.04 -6.16
CA THR A 180 -4.24 -13.07 -5.32
C THR A 180 -2.78 -13.30 -5.73
N GLU A 181 -2.52 -13.46 -7.02
CA GLU A 181 -1.17 -13.65 -7.55
C GLU A 181 -0.24 -12.47 -7.25
N SER A 182 -0.73 -11.24 -7.43
CA SER A 182 0.04 -10.03 -7.09
C SER A 182 0.43 -10.01 -5.61
N ARG A 183 -0.52 -10.30 -4.71
CA ARG A 183 -0.26 -10.37 -3.26
C ARG A 183 0.75 -11.47 -2.91
N MET A 184 0.68 -12.63 -3.57
CA MET A 184 1.66 -13.70 -3.39
C MET A 184 3.04 -13.26 -3.87
N LYS A 185 3.14 -12.70 -5.09
CA LYS A 185 4.39 -12.20 -5.69
C LYS A 185 5.08 -11.22 -4.77
N VAL A 186 4.36 -10.20 -4.30
CA VAL A 186 4.92 -9.19 -3.38
C VAL A 186 5.38 -9.83 -2.07
N THR A 187 4.55 -10.67 -1.46
CA THR A 187 4.91 -11.29 -0.17
C THR A 187 6.14 -12.20 -0.28
N LEU A 188 6.24 -12.98 -1.36
CA LEU A 188 7.39 -13.84 -1.64
C LEU A 188 8.64 -13.05 -1.98
N GLY A 189 8.51 -11.96 -2.74
CA GLY A 189 9.60 -11.03 -3.03
C GLY A 189 10.19 -10.42 -1.76
N LEU A 190 9.32 -9.95 -0.85
CA LEU A 190 9.74 -9.42 0.45
C LEU A 190 10.42 -10.48 1.32
N LEU A 191 9.92 -11.73 1.34
CA LEU A 191 10.57 -12.84 2.06
C LEU A 191 11.98 -13.12 1.51
N ALA A 192 12.13 -13.16 0.19
CA ALA A 192 13.42 -13.38 -0.45
C ALA A 192 14.40 -12.23 -0.16
N GLN A 193 13.94 -10.99 -0.25
CA GLN A 193 14.76 -9.80 0.01
C GLN A 193 15.12 -9.63 1.49
N ALA A 194 14.27 -10.09 2.41
CA ALA A 194 14.53 -10.01 3.84
C ALA A 194 15.67 -10.94 4.31
N LYS A 195 15.90 -12.05 3.62
CA LYS A 195 16.90 -13.05 4.00
C LYS A 195 18.32 -12.43 4.06
N GLY A 196 19.01 -12.65 5.18
CA GLY A 196 20.36 -12.11 5.40
C GLY A 196 20.40 -10.61 5.75
N THR A 197 19.24 -9.98 5.99
CA THR A 197 19.14 -8.57 6.37
C THR A 197 18.58 -8.41 7.78
N ALA A 198 18.61 -7.18 8.32
CA ALA A 198 17.95 -6.85 9.58
C ALA A 198 16.43 -7.14 9.58
N PHE A 199 15.81 -7.28 8.40
CA PHE A 199 14.38 -7.56 8.28
C PHE A 199 14.04 -9.06 8.29
N GLU A 200 15.03 -9.96 8.27
CA GLU A 200 14.80 -11.42 8.30
C GLU A 200 13.98 -11.84 9.53
N GLN A 201 14.16 -11.13 10.65
CA GLN A 201 13.39 -11.33 11.88
C GLN A 201 11.87 -11.18 11.71
N TYR A 202 11.41 -10.45 10.67
CA TYR A 202 9.99 -10.26 10.36
C TYR A 202 9.41 -11.33 9.42
N SER A 203 10.22 -12.31 9.00
CA SER A 203 9.75 -13.44 8.17
C SER A 203 8.52 -14.15 8.73
N PRO A 204 8.36 -14.38 10.06
CA PRO A 204 7.13 -14.95 10.60
C PRO A 204 5.86 -14.17 10.26
N LEU A 205 5.91 -12.83 10.25
CA LEU A 205 4.78 -11.96 9.91
C LEU A 205 4.46 -12.05 8.40
N LEU A 206 5.48 -12.06 7.55
CA LEU A 206 5.32 -12.25 6.10
C LEU A 206 4.75 -13.63 5.77
N LEU A 207 5.20 -14.68 6.45
CA LEU A 207 4.67 -16.03 6.28
C LEU A 207 3.23 -16.15 6.76
N ALA A 208 2.85 -15.49 7.87
CA ALA A 208 1.46 -15.42 8.31
C ALA A 208 0.56 -14.70 7.28
N LYS A 209 1.08 -13.64 6.64
CA LYS A 209 0.40 -12.95 5.53
C LYS A 209 0.25 -13.87 4.31
N LEU A 210 1.31 -14.59 3.92
CA LEU A 210 1.28 -15.57 2.83
C LEU A 210 0.27 -16.70 3.11
N TYR A 211 0.22 -17.19 4.35
CA TYR A 211 -0.80 -18.16 4.78
C TYR A 211 -2.22 -17.60 4.61
N THR A 212 -2.45 -16.35 5.00
CA THR A 212 -3.76 -15.72 4.85
C THR A 212 -4.17 -15.61 3.38
N ILE A 213 -3.24 -15.19 2.50
CA ILE A 213 -3.46 -15.16 1.05
C ILE A 213 -3.79 -16.56 0.51
N THR A 214 -3.03 -17.56 0.93
CA THR A 214 -3.21 -18.96 0.54
C THR A 214 -4.58 -19.50 0.96
N ARG A 215 -5.02 -19.17 2.18
CA ARG A 215 -6.36 -19.54 2.67
C ARG A 215 -7.45 -18.88 1.83
N THR A 216 -7.35 -17.58 1.57
CA THR A 216 -8.31 -16.85 0.72
C THR A 216 -8.39 -17.43 -0.69
N ALA A 217 -7.25 -17.84 -1.27
CA ALA A 217 -7.23 -18.50 -2.58
C ALA A 217 -8.10 -19.78 -2.57
N PHE A 218 -7.98 -20.63 -1.54
CA PHE A 218 -8.86 -21.81 -1.42
C PHE A 218 -10.33 -21.43 -1.19
N GLN A 219 -10.61 -20.44 -0.34
CA GLN A 219 -11.99 -19.99 -0.06
C GLN A 219 -12.69 -19.45 -1.31
N THR A 220 -11.95 -18.85 -2.23
CA THR A 220 -12.46 -18.31 -3.49
C THR A 220 -12.36 -19.29 -4.67
N GLY A 221 -12.07 -20.57 -4.41
CA GLY A 221 -12.01 -21.62 -5.43
C GLY A 221 -10.73 -21.63 -6.29
N GLN A 222 -9.76 -20.75 -6.01
CA GLN A 222 -8.49 -20.64 -6.74
C GLN A 222 -7.49 -21.73 -6.34
N THR A 223 -7.87 -22.98 -6.57
CA THR A 223 -7.18 -24.17 -6.06
C THR A 223 -5.70 -24.24 -6.48
N ALA A 224 -5.38 -23.89 -7.72
CA ALA A 224 -4.00 -23.88 -8.20
C ALA A 224 -3.11 -22.88 -7.45
N LEU A 225 -3.61 -21.65 -7.24
CA LEU A 225 -2.91 -20.61 -6.46
C LEU A 225 -2.80 -21.02 -4.98
N GLY A 226 -3.84 -21.61 -4.41
CA GLY A 226 -3.80 -22.15 -3.04
C GLY A 226 -2.73 -23.24 -2.88
N ARG A 227 -2.64 -24.20 -3.82
CA ARG A 227 -1.60 -25.25 -3.77
C ARG A 227 -0.19 -24.69 -3.92
N ARG A 228 0.01 -23.72 -4.82
CA ARG A 228 1.28 -22.99 -4.92
C ARG A 228 1.63 -22.31 -3.59
N GLY A 229 0.69 -21.61 -2.97
CA GLY A 229 0.90 -20.96 -1.67
C GLY A 229 1.31 -21.94 -0.57
N VAL A 230 0.70 -23.12 -0.52
CA VAL A 230 1.11 -24.20 0.41
C VAL A 230 2.53 -24.68 0.13
N SER A 231 2.91 -24.84 -1.14
CA SER A 231 4.28 -25.23 -1.51
C SER A 231 5.29 -24.19 -1.04
N GLU A 232 5.03 -22.91 -1.28
CA GLU A 232 5.93 -21.83 -0.85
C GLU A 232 6.04 -21.74 0.68
N LEU A 233 4.93 -21.85 1.40
CA LEU A 233 4.95 -21.89 2.87
C LEU A 233 5.85 -23.02 3.38
N LYS A 234 5.79 -24.20 2.77
CA LYS A 234 6.68 -25.33 3.12
C LYS A 234 8.15 -25.02 2.80
N ASN A 235 8.44 -24.42 1.65
CA ASN A 235 9.80 -24.04 1.25
C ASN A 235 10.46 -23.09 2.26
N TYR A 236 9.68 -22.20 2.86
CA TYR A 236 10.14 -21.29 3.92
C TYR A 236 10.00 -21.87 5.34
N GLY A 237 9.76 -23.18 5.49
CA GLY A 237 9.72 -23.86 6.78
C GLY A 237 8.51 -23.48 7.65
N PHE A 238 7.44 -22.94 7.07
CA PHE A 238 6.26 -22.51 7.82
C PHE A 238 5.52 -23.70 8.44
N GLN A 239 5.45 -23.73 9.77
CA GLN A 239 4.75 -24.78 10.52
C GLN A 239 3.45 -24.30 11.19
N GLY A 240 3.13 -23.01 11.07
CA GLY A 240 2.09 -22.34 11.85
C GLY A 240 0.72 -22.36 11.17
N ASN A 241 -0.09 -23.39 11.37
CA ASN A 241 -1.53 -23.21 11.12
C ASN A 241 -2.11 -22.29 12.22
N PRO A 242 -2.62 -21.08 11.93
CA PRO A 242 -3.33 -20.29 12.93
C PRO A 242 -4.65 -20.97 13.34
N GLY A 243 -5.00 -20.84 14.62
CA GLY A 243 -6.20 -21.42 15.22
C GLY A 243 -5.92 -22.27 16.48
N SER A 244 -7.00 -22.79 17.08
CA SER A 244 -6.93 -23.66 18.26
C SER A 244 -6.07 -24.92 18.02
N ARG A 245 -5.67 -25.62 19.10
CA ARG A 245 -4.94 -26.90 19.01
C ARG A 245 -5.64 -27.90 18.07
N PHE A 246 -6.98 -27.91 18.10
CA PHE A 246 -7.81 -28.70 17.20
C PHE A 246 -7.65 -28.29 15.73
N HIS A 247 -7.76 -26.99 15.42
CA HIS A 247 -7.56 -26.50 14.05
C HIS A 247 -6.15 -26.81 13.51
N ARG A 248 -5.13 -26.76 14.37
CA ARG A 248 -3.75 -27.11 14.00
C ARG A 248 -3.59 -28.60 13.70
N LEU A 249 -4.16 -29.46 14.54
CA LEU A 249 -4.17 -30.90 14.35
C LEU A 249 -4.88 -31.29 13.06
N LEU A 250 -6.08 -30.74 12.83
CA LEU A 250 -6.87 -31.02 11.63
C LEU A 250 -6.14 -30.62 10.36
N SER A 251 -5.57 -29.41 10.34
CA SER A 251 -4.81 -28.91 9.16
C SER A 251 -3.60 -29.79 8.85
N ARG A 252 -2.99 -30.43 9.86
CA ARG A 252 -1.89 -31.40 9.67
C ARG A 252 -2.39 -32.73 9.11
N LEU A 253 -3.59 -33.17 9.47
CA LEU A 253 -4.16 -34.45 9.05
C LEU A 253 -4.75 -34.40 7.63
N ILE A 254 -5.54 -33.38 7.31
CA ILE A 254 -6.29 -33.31 6.05
C ILE A 254 -5.77 -32.23 5.09
N GLY A 255 -4.82 -31.41 5.52
CA GLY A 255 -4.28 -30.30 4.74
C GLY A 255 -5.19 -29.05 4.76
N LEU A 256 -4.61 -27.91 4.36
CA LEU A 256 -5.32 -26.62 4.34
C LEU A 256 -6.47 -26.61 3.33
N GLU A 257 -6.30 -27.22 2.16
CA GLU A 257 -7.33 -27.29 1.10
C GLU A 257 -8.60 -28.00 1.60
N ALA A 258 -8.46 -29.22 2.15
CA ALA A 258 -9.61 -29.98 2.65
C ALA A 258 -10.27 -29.29 3.85
N LYS A 259 -9.46 -28.69 4.74
CA LYS A 259 -9.99 -27.91 5.87
C LYS A 259 -10.84 -26.73 5.42
N VAL A 260 -10.38 -25.96 4.43
CA VAL A 260 -11.16 -24.83 3.90
C VAL A 260 -12.43 -25.30 3.22
N LYS A 261 -12.39 -26.43 2.49
CA LYS A 261 -13.59 -27.01 1.86
C LYS A 261 -14.64 -27.48 2.87
N LEU A 262 -14.23 -27.99 4.02
CA LEU A 262 -15.13 -28.55 5.04
C LEU A 262 -15.66 -27.51 6.05
N TRP A 263 -14.92 -26.42 6.32
CA TRP A 263 -15.24 -25.42 7.35
C TRP A 263 -14.98 -23.98 6.89
N GLY A 264 -15.26 -23.67 5.62
CA GLY A 264 -14.86 -22.43 4.95
C GLY A 264 -15.47 -21.11 5.45
N ASN A 265 -16.34 -21.14 6.47
CA ASN A 265 -16.91 -19.94 7.12
C ASN A 265 -16.07 -19.52 8.32
#